data_AF-A0A831L8K0-F1
#
_entry.id   AF-A0A831L8K0-F1
#
_cell.length_a   1.000
_cell.length_b   1.000
_cell.length_c   1.000
_cell.angle_alpha   90.00
_cell.angle_beta   90.00
_cell.angle_gamma   90.00
#
_symmetry.space_group_name_H-M   'P 1'
#
loop_
_entity.id
_entity.type
_entity.pdbx_description
1 polymer ?
#
loop_
_entity_poly.entity_id
_entity_poly.type
_entity_poly.pdbx_seq_one_letter_code
_entity_poly.pdbx_strand_id
1 'polypeptide(L)'
;MLRIKITAEVGRVEGEHTIVDRVVREYTITYGRYGKHNAALGYAYASADAPGGREADAERFSALVKALTGEEPRIRRRSDGTVEPVCGRKHLDGFKRFDELADAIERWLEETKR
;
A
#
# COMPACT_ATOMS: atom_id res chain seq x y z
N MET A 1 13.66 -9.07 2.91
CA MET A 1 12.27 -8.57 2.83
C MET A 1 12.32 -7.08 3.10
N LEU A 2 11.54 -6.26 2.40
CA LEU A 2 11.48 -4.81 2.60
C LEU A 2 10.14 -4.46 3.25
N ARG A 3 10.14 -3.60 4.27
CA ARG A 3 8.92 -3.15 4.94
C ARG A 3 8.85 -1.63 4.86
N ILE A 4 7.80 -1.13 4.23
CA ILE A 4 7.48 0.29 4.15
C ILE A 4 6.34 0.57 5.11
N LYS A 5 6.50 1.55 5.98
CA LYS A 5 5.48 2.00 6.92
C LYS A 5 5.11 3.43 6.60
N ILE A 6 3.82 3.69 6.46
CA ILE A 6 3.28 5.01 6.11
C ILE A 6 2.22 5.36 7.14
N THR A 7 2.39 6.49 7.80
CA THR A 7 1.34 7.06 8.66
C THR A 7 0.70 8.22 7.91
N ALA A 8 -0.62 8.17 7.78
CA ALA A 8 -1.37 9.20 7.08
C ALA A 8 -2.69 9.49 7.79
N GLU A 9 -3.10 10.75 7.78
CA GLU A 9 -4.49 11.13 8.01
C GLU A 9 -5.24 10.93 6.69
N VAL A 10 -6.23 10.04 6.68
CA VAL A 10 -7.06 9.74 5.52
C VAL A 10 -8.51 10.04 5.86
N GLY A 11 -9.21 10.69 4.93
CA GLY A 11 -10.64 10.99 5.05
C GLY A 11 -11.33 10.81 3.70
N ARG A 12 -12.66 10.88 3.72
CA ARG A 12 -13.48 10.89 2.50
C ARG A 12 -13.91 12.33 2.23
N VAL A 13 -13.99 12.71 0.96
CA VAL A 13 -14.55 14.00 0.57
C VAL A 13 -16.04 13.79 0.29
N GLU A 14 -16.87 14.54 1.00
CA GLU A 14 -18.30 14.65 0.76
C GLU A 14 -18.68 16.09 0.38
N GLY A 15 -19.58 16.22 -0.59
CA GLY A 15 -19.99 17.52 -1.13
C GLY A 15 -18.84 18.27 -1.80
N GLU A 16 -18.88 19.60 -1.75
CA GLU A 16 -17.96 20.42 -2.53
C GLU A 16 -16.52 20.39 -1.96
N HIS A 17 -16.32 20.39 -0.63
CA HIS A 17 -14.98 20.42 -0.01
C HIS A 17 -14.93 19.89 1.44
N THR A 18 -15.89 19.07 1.87
CA THR A 18 -15.93 18.62 3.28
C THR A 18 -15.21 17.28 3.42
N ILE A 19 -14.12 17.25 4.19
CA ILE A 19 -13.48 15.99 4.56
C ILE A 19 -14.16 15.42 5.80
N VAL A 20 -14.81 14.28 5.64
CA VAL A 20 -15.45 13.49 6.71
C VAL A 20 -14.63 12.22 7.00
N ASP A 21 -14.92 11.54 8.11
CA ASP A 21 -14.26 10.30 8.52
C ASP A 21 -12.71 10.40 8.51
N ARG A 22 -12.16 11.52 9.02
CA ARG A 22 -10.71 11.66 9.19
C ARG A 22 -10.21 10.63 10.19
N VAL A 23 -9.32 9.76 9.74
CA VAL A 23 -8.71 8.72 10.56
C VAL A 23 -7.22 8.75 10.33
N VAL A 24 -6.45 8.81 11.42
CA VAL A 24 -5.01 8.56 11.37
C VAL A 24 -4.80 7.05 11.28
N ARG A 25 -4.14 6.60 10.22
CA ARG A 25 -3.87 5.19 9.94
C ARG A 25 -2.38 4.99 9.75
N GLU A 26 -1.88 3.92 10.35
CA GLU A 26 -0.57 3.38 10.04
C GLU A 26 -0.76 2.19 9.10
N TYR A 27 -0.20 2.30 7.89
CA TYR A 27 -0.20 1.23 6.91
C TYR A 27 1.20 0.63 6.81
N THR A 28 1.26 -0.69 6.81
CA THR A 28 2.50 -1.44 6.55
C THR A 28 2.37 -2.18 5.24
N ILE A 29 3.32 -1.95 4.32
CA ILE A 29 3.50 -2.72 3.10
C ILE A 29 4.72 -3.61 3.25
N THR A 30 4.55 -4.91 3.04
CA THR A 30 5.64 -5.88 3.13
C THR A 30 5.98 -6.41 1.75
N TYR A 31 7.13 -5.99 1.22
CA TYR A 31 7.68 -6.39 -0.06
C TYR A 31 8.58 -7.62 0.05
N GLY A 32 8.31 -8.57 -0.84
CA GLY A 32 9.07 -9.79 -1.03
C GLY A 32 9.27 -10.09 -2.51
N ARG A 33 9.92 -11.23 -2.73
CA ARG A 33 10.24 -11.78 -4.03
C ARG A 33 9.45 -13.06 -4.25
N TYR A 34 8.68 -13.12 -5.33
CA TYR A 34 7.71 -14.20 -5.54
C TYR A 34 7.69 -14.74 -6.96
N GLY A 35 7.37 -16.03 -7.07
CA GLY A 35 7.17 -16.73 -8.34
C GLY A 35 8.45 -16.98 -9.13
N LYS A 36 8.29 -17.59 -10.31
CA LYS A 36 9.40 -18.01 -11.18
C LYS A 36 10.22 -16.84 -11.76
N HIS A 37 9.66 -15.64 -11.78
CA HIS A 37 10.28 -14.44 -12.33
C HIS A 37 10.81 -13.49 -11.26
N ASN A 38 10.92 -13.95 -10.00
CA ASN A 38 11.46 -13.15 -8.90
C ASN A 38 10.75 -11.76 -8.77
N ALA A 39 9.43 -11.75 -8.95
CA ALA A 39 8.66 -10.52 -9.00
C ALA A 39 8.66 -9.81 -7.63
N ALA A 40 8.90 -8.50 -7.62
CA ALA A 40 8.73 -7.67 -6.44
C ALA A 40 7.23 -7.43 -6.19
N LEU A 41 6.69 -8.04 -5.14
CA LEU A 41 5.31 -7.86 -4.71
C LEU A 41 5.27 -7.45 -3.24
N GLY A 42 4.48 -6.43 -2.97
CA GLY A 42 4.18 -5.88 -1.65
C GLY A 42 2.76 -6.22 -1.25
N TYR A 43 2.57 -6.64 -0.01
CA TYR A 43 1.25 -6.95 0.56
C TYR A 43 0.98 -6.08 1.77
N ALA A 44 -0.24 -5.55 1.84
CA ALA A 44 -0.81 -4.90 3.01
C ALA A 44 -2.10 -5.63 3.42
N TYR A 45 -2.52 -5.48 4.66
CA TYR A 45 -3.75 -6.08 5.17
C TYR A 45 -4.70 -4.99 5.65
N ALA A 46 -5.92 -5.02 5.13
CA ALA A 46 -6.97 -4.12 5.59
C ALA A 46 -7.52 -4.61 6.94
N SER A 47 -7.66 -3.69 7.89
CA SER A 47 -8.15 -4.02 9.22
C SER A 47 -9.68 -4.13 9.25
N ALA A 48 -10.18 -5.13 9.98
CA ALA A 48 -11.61 -5.28 10.24
C ALA A 48 -12.15 -4.18 11.17
N ASP A 49 -11.28 -3.69 12.06
CA ASP A 49 -11.61 -2.69 13.08
C ASP A 49 -11.52 -1.25 12.55
N ALA A 50 -11.13 -1.09 11.28
CA ALA A 50 -11.16 0.21 10.64
C ALA A 50 -12.61 0.71 10.48
N PRO A 51 -12.86 2.02 10.55
CA PRO A 51 -14.18 2.57 10.25
C PRO A 51 -14.66 2.17 8.85
N GLY A 52 -15.82 1.53 8.77
CA GLY A 52 -16.36 0.96 7.52
C GLY A 52 -15.80 -0.43 7.15
N GLY A 53 -15.02 -1.05 8.02
CA GLY A 53 -14.49 -2.41 7.86
C GLY A 53 -13.35 -2.53 6.84
N ARG A 54 -13.04 -3.79 6.47
CA ARG A 54 -11.88 -4.13 5.62
C ARG A 54 -11.93 -3.49 4.24
N GLU A 55 -13.07 -3.48 3.56
CA GLU A 55 -13.17 -2.88 2.21
C GLU A 55 -12.90 -1.38 2.25
N ALA A 56 -13.53 -0.65 3.18
CA ALA A 56 -13.31 0.78 3.33
C ALA A 56 -11.84 1.11 3.66
N ASP A 57 -11.17 0.30 4.47
CA ASP A 57 -9.75 0.49 4.78
C ASP A 57 -8.85 0.17 3.57
N ALA A 58 -9.16 -0.88 2.82
CA ALA A 58 -8.47 -1.23 1.59
C ALA A 58 -8.61 -0.12 0.53
N GLU A 59 -9.79 0.48 0.39
CA GLU A 59 -10.03 1.61 -0.51
C GLU A 59 -9.25 2.86 -0.10
N ARG A 60 -9.24 3.21 1.19
CA ARG A 60 -8.42 4.33 1.70
C ARG A 60 -6.94 4.11 1.42
N PHE A 61 -6.46 2.90 1.68
CA PHE A 61 -5.07 2.53 1.37
C PHE A 61 -4.79 2.57 -0.14
N SER A 62 -5.72 2.10 -0.97
CA SER A 62 -5.61 2.15 -2.42
C SER A 62 -5.47 3.58 -2.94
N ALA A 63 -6.33 4.48 -2.45
CA ALA A 63 -6.28 5.90 -2.77
C ALA A 63 -4.94 6.53 -2.33
N LEU A 64 -4.46 6.21 -1.13
CA LEU A 64 -3.16 6.67 -0.62
C LEU A 64 -2.00 6.22 -1.54
N VAL A 65 -1.94 4.93 -1.87
CA VAL A 65 -0.89 4.40 -2.76
C VAL A 65 -0.96 5.05 -4.14
N LYS A 66 -2.16 5.22 -4.70
CA LYS A 66 -2.36 5.90 -5.99
C LYS A 66 -1.92 7.36 -5.94
N ALA A 67 -2.21 8.08 -4.86
CA ALA A 67 -1.78 9.47 -4.69
C ALA A 67 -0.24 9.57 -4.61
N LEU A 68 0.41 8.65 -3.89
CA LEU A 68 1.87 8.67 -3.70
C LEU A 68 2.65 8.17 -4.94
N THR A 69 2.10 7.20 -5.67
CA THR A 69 2.84 6.48 -6.73
C THR A 69 2.31 6.75 -8.13
N GLY A 70 1.07 7.22 -8.26
CA GLY A 70 0.34 7.32 -9.52
C GLY A 70 -0.29 6.01 -10.00
N GLU A 71 -0.07 4.89 -9.30
CA GLU A 71 -0.53 3.56 -9.69
C GLU A 71 -1.46 2.98 -8.62
N GLU A 72 -2.57 2.39 -9.05
CA GLU A 72 -3.56 1.81 -8.15
C GLU A 72 -3.22 0.35 -7.82
N PRO A 73 -3.16 -0.03 -6.52
CA PRO A 73 -2.87 -1.40 -6.13
C PRO A 73 -4.03 -2.33 -6.47
N ARG A 74 -3.71 -3.61 -6.71
CA ARG A 74 -4.75 -4.62 -6.93
C ARG A 74 -5.33 -5.04 -5.58
N ILE A 75 -6.64 -4.90 -5.41
CA ILE A 75 -7.33 -5.43 -4.22
C ILE A 75 -7.65 -6.92 -4.41
N ARG A 76 -7.10 -7.77 -3.55
CA ARG A 76 -7.36 -9.21 -3.51
C ARG A 76 -8.28 -9.55 -2.35
N ARG A 77 -9.41 -10.20 -2.65
CA ARG A 77 -10.35 -10.75 -1.67
C ARG A 77 -10.10 -12.25 -1.52
N ARG A 78 -9.88 -12.71 -0.30
CA ARG A 78 -9.67 -14.13 0.02
C ARG A 78 -10.96 -14.75 0.55
N SER A 79 -11.06 -16.07 0.48
CA SER A 79 -12.23 -16.84 0.95
C SER A 79 -12.43 -16.75 2.47
N ASP A 80 -11.38 -16.45 3.23
CA ASP A 80 -11.42 -16.22 4.68
C ASP A 80 -11.89 -14.80 5.07
N GLY A 81 -12.32 -13.99 4.09
CA GLY A 81 -12.74 -12.60 4.30
C GLY A 81 -11.59 -11.60 4.43
N THR A 82 -10.34 -12.03 4.25
CA THR A 82 -9.18 -11.11 4.20
C THR A 82 -9.22 -10.28 2.92
N VAL A 83 -9.05 -8.97 3.06
CA VAL A 83 -8.88 -8.03 1.95
C VAL A 83 -7.44 -7.53 1.95
N GLU A 84 -6.72 -7.79 0.87
CA GLU A 84 -5.28 -7.59 0.75
C GLU A 84 -4.98 -6.71 -0.47
N PRO A 85 -4.60 -5.44 -0.27
CA PRO A 85 -3.99 -4.63 -1.32
C PRO A 85 -2.62 -5.19 -1.73
N VAL A 86 -2.44 -5.40 -3.03
CA VAL A 86 -1.21 -5.94 -3.63
C VAL A 86 -0.53 -4.87 -4.48
N CYS A 87 0.68 -4.52 -4.07
CA CYS A 87 1.52 -3.51 -4.73
C CYS A 87 2.64 -4.19 -5.52
N GLY A 88 2.62 -4.09 -6.85
CA GLY A 88 3.71 -4.57 -7.71
C GLY A 88 4.93 -3.64 -7.81
N ARG A 89 5.86 -4.01 -8.71
CA ARG A 89 7.08 -3.26 -9.03
C ARG A 89 6.86 -1.77 -9.31
N LYS A 90 5.83 -1.42 -10.10
CA LYS A 90 5.52 -0.02 -10.44
C LYS A 90 5.24 0.85 -9.22
N HIS A 91 4.50 0.33 -8.24
CA HIS A 91 4.25 1.04 -6.98
C HIS A 91 5.55 1.27 -6.21
N LEU A 92 6.42 0.24 -6.17
CA LEU A 92 7.72 0.32 -5.50
C LEU A 92 8.62 1.38 -6.17
N ASP A 93 8.60 1.46 -7.50
CA ASP A 93 9.31 2.50 -8.25
C ASP A 93 8.69 3.89 -8.01
N GLY A 94 7.37 3.99 -7.84
CA GLY A 94 6.71 5.23 -7.43
C GLY A 94 7.14 5.71 -6.04
N PHE A 95 7.30 4.79 -5.08
CA PHE A 95 7.79 5.13 -3.74
C PHE A 95 9.24 5.62 -3.72
N LYS A 96 10.06 5.32 -4.75
CA LYS A 96 11.42 5.87 -4.85
C LYS A 96 11.46 7.38 -5.08
N ARG A 97 10.33 8.04 -5.37
CA ARG A 97 10.26 9.50 -5.49
C ARG A 97 10.42 10.22 -4.15
N PHE A 98 10.34 9.48 -3.04
CA PHE A 98 10.55 9.98 -1.69
C PHE A 98 11.97 9.63 -1.25
N ASP A 99 12.77 10.64 -0.94
CA ASP A 99 14.19 10.49 -0.59
C ASP A 99 14.38 9.57 0.63
N GLU A 100 13.42 9.58 1.58
CA GLU A 100 13.45 8.73 2.77
C GLU A 100 13.32 7.24 2.46
N LEU A 101 12.78 6.89 1.28
CA LEU A 101 12.53 5.51 0.86
C LEU A 101 13.49 5.05 -0.24
N ALA A 102 14.02 5.96 -1.05
CA ALA A 102 14.76 5.67 -2.27
C ALA A 102 15.93 4.69 -2.03
N ASP A 103 16.84 5.02 -1.11
CA ASP A 103 18.03 4.22 -0.84
C ASP A 103 17.68 2.82 -0.33
N ALA A 104 16.72 2.73 0.59
CA ALA A 104 16.29 1.45 1.16
C ALA A 104 15.65 0.54 0.09
N ILE A 105 14.89 1.13 -0.82
CA ILE A 105 14.28 0.42 -1.96
C ILE A 105 15.36 -0.05 -2.93
N GLU A 106 16.28 0.83 -3.35
CA GLU A 106 17.33 0.49 -4.31
C GLU A 106 18.23 -0.63 -3.82
N ARG A 107 18.71 -0.52 -2.58
CA ARG A 107 19.53 -1.56 -1.95
C ARG A 107 18.81 -2.89 -1.91
N TRP A 108 17.56 -2.89 -1.45
CA TRP A 108 16.79 -4.13 -1.38
C TRP A 108 16.61 -4.77 -2.75
N LEU A 109 16.41 -3.97 -3.80
CA LEU A 109 16.23 -4.49 -5.15
C LEU A 109 17.49 -5.15 -5.70
N GLU A 110 18.65 -4.53 -5.48
CA GLU A 110 19.94 -5.05 -5.91
C GLU A 110 20.30 -6.34 -5.16
N GLU A 111 20.18 -6.32 -3.83
CA GLU A 111 20.48 -7.47 -2.97
C GLU A 111 19.57 -8.69 -3.25
N THR A 112 18.40 -8.48 -3.85
CA THR A 112 17.39 -9.53 -4.10
C THR A 112 17.16 -9.88 -5.57
N LYS A 113 18.01 -9.43 -6.49
CA LYS A 113 17.88 -9.61 -7.96
C LYS A 113 18.11 -11.05 -8.48
N ARG A 114 18.28 -12.02 -7.58
CA ARG A 114 18.57 -13.45 -7.87
C ARG A 114 17.81 -14.06 -9.05
#